data_AF-A0A422QFG8-F1
#
_entry.id   AF-A0A422QFG8-F1
#
_cell.length_a   1.000
_cell.length_b   1.000
_cell.length_c   1.000
_cell.angle_alpha   90.00
_cell.angle_beta   90.00
_cell.angle_gamma   90.00
#
_symmetry.space_group_name_H-M   'P 1'
#
loop_
_entity.id
_entity.type
_entity.pdbx_description
1 polymer ?
#
loop_
_entity_poly.entity_id
_entity_poly.type
_entity_poly.pdbx_seq_one_letter_code
_entity_poly.pdbx_strand_id
1 'polypeptide(L)'
;MTSLTLTPRHIASRTAVAILGGYAFTWGVVALGIALLYSLGMEFHDAEHLSYIIGFLVFLTAFLVAFATQGLRKVALLLVGGGALMSAVAWWLQSLIIASGV
;
A
#
# COMPACT_ATOMS: atom_id res chain seq x y z
N MET A 1 1.76 -26.63 23.45
CA MET A 1 1.66 -26.41 22.00
C MET A 1 0.21 -26.60 21.60
N THR A 2 -0.54 -25.51 21.45
CA THR A 2 -1.94 -25.54 21.00
C THR A 2 -1.96 -25.83 19.51
N SER A 3 -2.49 -26.98 19.10
CA SER A 3 -2.72 -27.30 17.70
C SER A 3 -3.79 -26.36 17.14
N LEU A 4 -3.37 -25.29 16.45
CA LEU A 4 -4.28 -24.44 15.71
C LEU A 4 -4.79 -25.25 14.51
N THR A 5 -6.06 -25.66 14.54
CA THR A 5 -6.73 -26.19 13.36
C THR A 5 -6.75 -25.09 12.30
N LEU A 6 -5.88 -25.23 11.29
CA LEU A 6 -5.86 -24.38 10.11
C LEU A 6 -7.13 -24.62 9.30
N THR A 7 -8.18 -23.88 9.66
CA THR A 7 -9.44 -23.91 8.93
C THR A 7 -9.22 -23.26 7.56
N PRO A 8 -9.85 -23.77 6.48
CA PRO A 8 -9.77 -23.14 5.16
C PRO A 8 -10.09 -21.64 5.17
N ARG A 9 -11.04 -21.24 6.02
CA ARG A 9 -11.38 -19.83 6.27
C ARG A 9 -10.21 -19.00 6.78
N HIS A 10 -9.37 -19.55 7.65
CA HIS A 10 -8.21 -18.87 8.20
C HIS A 10 -7.17 -18.59 7.09
N ILE A 11 -6.90 -19.60 6.26
CA ILE A 11 -6.01 -19.49 5.10
C ILE A 11 -6.57 -18.48 4.10
N ALA A 12 -7.84 -18.62 3.71
CA ALA A 12 -8.50 -17.73 2.76
C ALA A 12 -8.49 -16.27 3.23
N SER A 13 -8.80 -16.01 4.51
CA SER A 13 -8.77 -14.66 5.07
C SER A 13 -7.37 -14.03 5.05
N ARG A 14 -6.33 -14.84 5.25
CA ARG A 14 -4.94 -14.37 5.27
C ARG A 14 -4.43 -14.08 3.86
N THR A 15 -4.74 -14.95 2.91
CA THR A 15 -4.47 -14.72 1.49
C THR A 15 -5.22 -13.49 0.98
N ALA A 16 -6.49 -13.32 1.36
CA ALA A 16 -7.27 -12.15 0.99
C ALA A 16 -6.66 -10.86 1.54
N VAL A 17 -6.23 -10.83 2.81
CA VAL A 17 -5.54 -9.66 3.39
C VAL A 17 -4.18 -9.41 2.73
N ALA A 18 -3.41 -10.46 2.43
CA ALA A 18 -2.12 -10.32 1.78
C ALA A 18 -2.25 -9.71 0.38
N ILE A 19 -3.23 -10.17 -0.41
CA ILE A 19 -3.46 -9.69 -1.77
C ILE A 19 -4.17 -8.33 -1.75
N LEU A 20 -5.36 -8.25 -1.17
CA LEU A 20 -6.19 -7.04 -1.22
C LEU A 20 -5.61 -5.91 -0.37
N GLY A 21 -5.16 -6.23 0.84
CA GLY A 21 -4.50 -5.27 1.72
C GLY A 21 -3.16 -4.83 1.15
N GLY A 22 -2.34 -5.78 0.68
CA GLY A 22 -1.06 -5.45 0.04
C GLY A 22 -1.24 -4.57 -1.19
N TYR A 23 -2.23 -4.85 -2.03
CA TYR A 23 -2.56 -4.06 -3.20
C TYR A 23 -3.03 -2.65 -2.83
N ALA A 24 -3.98 -2.53 -1.90
CA ALA A 24 -4.47 -1.23 -1.43
C ALA A 24 -3.36 -0.37 -0.81
N PHE A 25 -2.48 -0.99 -0.02
CA PHE A 25 -1.32 -0.30 0.56
C PHE A 25 -0.36 0.19 -0.52
N THR A 26 -0.03 -0.69 -1.46
CA THR A 26 0.88 -0.36 -2.58
C THR A 26 0.33 0.77 -3.44
N TRP A 27 -0.98 0.74 -3.72
CA TRP A 27 -1.65 1.82 -4.46
C TRP A 27 -1.47 3.17 -3.76
N GLY A 28 -1.69 3.23 -2.45
CA GLY A 28 -1.49 4.44 -1.66
C GLY A 28 -0.03 4.93 -1.69
N VAL A 29 0.95 4.02 -1.58
CA VAL A 29 2.38 4.36 -1.67
C VAL A 29 2.75 4.90 -3.05
N VAL A 30 2.29 4.26 -4.12
CA VAL A 30 2.56 4.71 -5.50
C VAL A 30 1.94 6.07 -5.75
N ALA A 31 0.66 6.25 -5.41
CA ALA A 31 -0.03 7.53 -5.61
C ALA A 31 0.64 8.68 -4.84
N LEU A 32 1.02 8.43 -3.58
CA LEU A 32 1.74 9.40 -2.77
C LEU A 32 3.15 9.67 -3.29
N GLY A 33 3.86 8.62 -3.73
CA GLY A 33 5.18 8.71 -4.32
C GLY A 33 5.20 9.59 -5.57
N ILE A 34 4.27 9.37 -6.49
CA ILE A 34 4.10 10.19 -7.70
C ILE A 34 3.84 11.64 -7.33
N ALA A 35 2.86 11.89 -6.45
CA ALA A 35 2.49 13.24 -6.05
C ALA A 35 3.66 14.00 -5.38
N LEU A 36 4.41 13.33 -4.50
CA LEU A 36 5.58 13.91 -3.84
C LEU A 36 6.73 14.17 -4.83
N LEU A 37 7.11 13.18 -5.62
CA LEU A 37 8.23 13.30 -6.57
C LEU A 37 7.94 14.39 -7.62
N TYR A 38 6.70 14.44 -8.12
CA TYR A 38 6.27 15.50 -9.02
C TYR A 38 6.31 16.87 -8.34
N SER A 39 5.83 16.99 -7.10
CA SER A 39 5.91 18.25 -6.34
C SER A 39 7.34 18.72 -6.05
N LEU A 40 8.31 17.79 -6.06
CA LEU A 40 9.74 18.08 -5.93
C LEU A 40 10.40 18.48 -7.26
N GLY A 41 9.64 18.57 -8.36
CA GLY A 41 10.11 19.00 -9.67
C GLY A 41 10.58 17.87 -10.59
N MET A 42 10.35 16.60 -10.23
CA MET A 42 10.62 15.47 -11.13
C MET A 42 9.59 15.42 -12.27
N GLU A 43 10.02 15.04 -13.47
CA GLU A 43 9.09 14.77 -14.56
C GLU A 43 8.08 13.69 -14.16
N PHE A 44 6.81 13.87 -14.51
CA PHE A 44 5.74 12.94 -14.15
C PHE A 44 6.05 11.50 -14.59
N HIS A 45 6.61 11.31 -15.78
CA HIS A 45 6.92 10.00 -16.32
C HIS A 45 7.98 9.25 -15.51
N ASP A 46 9.03 9.98 -15.09
CA ASP A 46 10.10 9.44 -14.23
C ASP A 46 9.59 9.15 -12.82
N ALA A 47 8.76 10.05 -12.27
CA ALA A 47 8.13 9.87 -10.97
C ALA A 47 7.21 8.64 -10.95
N GLU A 48 6.45 8.42 -12.01
CA GLU A 48 5.59 7.25 -12.21
C GLU A 48 6.41 5.95 -12.28
N HIS A 49 7.44 5.90 -13.12
CA HIS A 49 8.30 4.72 -13.26
C HIS A 49 8.98 4.34 -11.94
N LEU A 50 9.60 5.32 -11.28
CA LEU A 50 10.28 5.09 -10.01
C LEU A 50 9.29 4.64 -8.92
N SER A 51 8.12 5.27 -8.85
CA SER A 51 7.08 4.90 -7.88
C SER A 51 6.56 3.49 -8.10
N TYR A 52 6.41 3.02 -9.35
CA TYR A 52 6.03 1.64 -9.61
C TYR A 52 7.10 0.62 -9.24
N ILE A 53 8.38 0.93 -9.48
CA ILE A 53 9.49 0.06 -9.04
C ILE A 53 9.46 -0.09 -7.51
N ILE A 54 9.31 1.03 -6.79
CA ILE A 54 9.17 1.03 -5.33
C ILE A 54 7.89 0.28 -4.91
N GLY A 55 6.78 0.53 -5.60
CA GLY A 55 5.49 -0.12 -5.36
C GLY A 55 5.57 -1.63 -5.46
N PHE A 56 6.29 -2.16 -6.44
CA PHE A 56 6.52 -3.60 -6.57
C PHE A 56 7.23 -4.19 -5.35
N LEU A 57 8.30 -3.53 -4.88
CA LEU A 57 9.04 -3.96 -3.68
C LEU A 57 8.17 -3.86 -2.42
N VAL A 58 7.35 -2.81 -2.32
CA VAL A 58 6.41 -2.60 -1.23
C VAL A 58 5.33 -3.69 -1.20
N PHE A 59 4.76 -4.04 -2.35
CA PHE A 59 3.76 -5.10 -2.47
C PHE A 59 4.34 -6.44 -2.01
N LEU A 60 5.54 -6.79 -2.49
CA LEU A 60 6.21 -8.03 -2.09
C LEU A 60 6.45 -8.04 -0.56
N THR A 61 6.95 -6.94 -0.01
CA THR A 61 7.20 -6.82 1.43
C THR A 61 5.91 -6.95 2.24
N ALA A 62 4.84 -6.24 1.84
CA ALA A 62 3.53 -6.28 2.47
C ALA A 62 2.92 -7.70 2.44
N PHE A 63 3.04 -8.38 1.30
CA PHE A 63 2.59 -9.75 1.10
C PHE A 63 3.33 -10.70 2.06
N LEU A 64 4.66 -10.62 2.13
CA LEU A 64 5.46 -11.47 3.02
C LEU A 64 5.15 -11.19 4.50
N VAL A 65 5.02 -9.92 4.89
CA VAL A 65 4.66 -9.51 6.26
C VAL A 65 3.30 -10.06 6.69
N ALA A 66 2.33 -10.12 5.76
CA ALA A 66 1.02 -10.69 6.04
C ALA A 66 1.07 -12.17 6.45
N PHE A 67 2.04 -12.93 5.93
CA PHE A 67 2.28 -14.32 6.30
C PHE A 67 3.25 -14.49 7.47
N ALA A 68 4.21 -13.58 7.67
CA ALA A 68 5.15 -13.62 8.78
C ALA A 68 4.50 -13.25 10.13
N THR A 69 3.49 -12.38 10.14
CA THR A 69 2.95 -11.80 11.37
C THR A 69 1.77 -12.60 11.93
N GLN A 70 1.81 -12.97 13.21
CA GLN A 70 0.74 -13.77 13.84
C GLN A 70 -0.62 -13.04 13.96
N GLY A 71 -0.63 -11.71 13.97
CA GLY A 71 -1.83 -10.90 14.16
C GLY A 71 -2.47 -10.40 12.86
N LEU A 72 -3.38 -11.19 12.26
CA LEU A 72 -4.07 -10.83 11.01
C LEU A 72 -4.78 -9.48 11.07
N ARG A 73 -5.45 -9.15 12.19
CA ARG A 73 -6.15 -7.87 12.37
C ARG A 73 -5.20 -6.67 12.34
N LYS A 74 -4.02 -6.79 12.95
CA LYS A 74 -3.02 -5.72 12.97
C LYS A 74 -2.46 -5.48 11.57
N VAL A 75 -2.16 -6.55 10.85
CA VAL A 75 -1.71 -6.47 9.44
C VAL A 75 -2.81 -5.85 8.58
N ALA A 76 -4.05 -6.31 8.69
CA ALA A 76 -5.17 -5.77 7.91
C ALA A 76 -5.37 -4.27 8.18
N LEU A 77 -5.33 -3.85 9.46
CA LEU A 77 -5.40 -2.43 9.83
C LEU A 77 -4.23 -1.62 9.28
N LEU A 78 -3.01 -2.15 9.34
CA LEU A 78 -1.83 -1.46 8.82
C LEU A 78 -1.89 -1.31 7.29
N LEU A 79 -2.23 -2.39 6.57
CA LEU A 79 -2.25 -2.40 5.11
C LEU A 79 -3.43 -1.58 4.56
N VAL A 80 -4.65 -1.87 5.04
CA VAL A 80 -5.85 -1.18 4.56
C VAL A 80 -5.89 0.26 5.10
N GLY A 81 -5.62 0.44 6.40
CA GLY A 81 -5.63 1.77 7.01
C GLY A 81 -4.48 2.64 6.54
N GLY A 82 -3.27 2.09 6.44
CA GLY A 82 -2.12 2.79 5.88
C GLY A 82 -2.32 3.15 4.41
N GLY A 83 -2.81 2.22 3.59
CA GLY A 83 -3.11 2.47 2.18
C GLY A 83 -4.18 3.54 1.98
N ALA A 84 -5.27 3.48 2.76
CA ALA A 84 -6.33 4.48 2.73
C ALA A 84 -5.84 5.86 3.15
N LEU A 85 -5.04 5.94 4.23
CA LEU A 85 -4.45 7.19 4.70
C LEU A 85 -3.49 7.79 3.66
N MET A 86 -2.59 6.98 3.10
CA MET A 86 -1.66 7.43 2.06
C MET A 86 -2.41 7.90 0.80
N SER A 87 -3.47 7.19 0.41
CA SER A 87 -4.32 7.59 -0.72
C SER A 87 -5.05 8.92 -0.45
N ALA A 88 -5.55 9.13 0.77
CA ALA A 88 -6.18 10.38 1.15
C ALA A 88 -5.19 11.56 1.15
N VAL A 89 -3.97 11.33 1.64
CA VAL A 89 -2.89 12.35 1.60
C VAL A 89 -2.47 12.63 0.16
N ALA A 90 -2.34 11.60 -0.67
CA ALA A 90 -2.01 11.74 -2.08
C ALA A 90 -3.07 12.55 -2.82
N TRP A 91 -4.35 12.23 -2.61
CA TRP A 91 -5.48 12.99 -3.17
C TRP A 91 -5.39 14.46 -2.77
N TRP A 92 -5.20 14.73 -1.48
CA TRP A 92 -5.12 16.10 -0.98
C TRP A 92 -3.94 16.86 -1.61
N LEU A 93 -2.77 16.23 -1.68
CA LEU A 93 -1.58 16.82 -2.31
C LEU A 93 -1.80 17.08 -3.80
N GLN A 94 -2.36 16.12 -4.55
CA GLN A 94 -2.70 16.29 -5.96
C GLN A 94 -3.72 17.43 -6.17
N SER A 95 -4.68 17.58 -5.26
CA SER A 95 -5.65 18.68 -5.32
C SER A 95 -4.98 20.04 -5.12
N LEU A 96 -3.98 20.13 -4.24
CA LEU A 96 -3.20 21.35 -4.04
C LEU A 96 -2.35 21.69 -5.26
N ILE A 97 -1.71 20.69 -5.88
CA ILE A 97 -0.92 20.88 -7.10
C ILE A 97 -1.81 21.47 -8.20
N ILE A 98 -2.95 20.84 -8.49
CA ILE A 98 -3.91 21.31 -9.49
C ILE A 98 -4.44 22.71 -9.17
N ALA A 99 -4.75 22.99 -7.90
CA ALA A 99 -5.24 24.31 -7.47
C ALA A 99 -4.18 25.41 -7.56
N SER A 100 -2.89 25.06 -7.44
CA SER A 100 -1.78 26.00 -7.51
C SER A 100 -1.40 26.42 -8.93
N GLY A 101 -1.95 25.77 -9.96
CA GLY A 101 -1.75 26.15 -11.36
C GLY A 101 -0.36 25.83 -11.92
N VAL A 102 0.39 24.95 -11.24
CA VAL A 102 1.60 24.28 -11.75
C VAL A 102 1.17 23.00 -12.45
#